data_AF-A0A455SSF1-F1
#
_entry.id   AF-A0A455SSF1-F1
#
_cell.length_a   1.000
_cell.length_b   1.000
_cell.length_c   1.000
_cell.angle_alpha   90.00
_cell.angle_beta   90.00
_cell.angle_gamma   90.00
#
_symmetry.space_group_name_H-M   'P 1'
#
loop_
_entity.id
_entity.type
_entity.pdbx_description
1 polymer ?
#
loop_
_entity_poly.entity_id
_entity_poly.type
_entity_poly.pdbx_seq_one_letter_code
_entity_poly.pdbx_strand_id
1 'polypeptide(L)'
;MEKNQFMLTLTDEERTQVEKAIEPFAALSTFPVKDSDFLLEIEIAKRDIPVRIAKALVDFRKNSNDYGTLLLRNLPVDASLPPTPKDGKICPKSTHVSECCLLFLMSFLGQFIAYADEKDGEIIHNICPVPGQEQKQENTGSVLLEFHTENAFHPYKPDYVGLYCLRPDHDLQAKTGTASVRRAINRISSRVLELLRQPLYRNRLAPSFMHNGSAPLYSAPLPILTGDYFEPDLCIDFFSTEALTPVADAALQIFKEALKQVLIQHALEPGDLIIVDNRTAAHTRSAFTPRYDGHDRWLQRLFVVEDFRRSRKSRLDGGHICTPVSIEFSLEGLLPLPVRELEHMS
;
A
#
# COMPACT_ATOMS: atom_id res chain seq x y z
N MET A 1 20.81 23.79 -1.99
CA MET A 1 19.49 23.25 -1.60
C MET A 1 19.23 22.04 -2.47
N GLU A 2 19.40 20.84 -1.93
CA GLU A 2 18.91 19.64 -2.62
C GLU A 2 17.40 19.81 -2.81
N LYS A 3 16.93 19.78 -4.06
CA LYS A 3 15.49 19.62 -4.32
C LYS A 3 15.07 18.34 -3.61
N ASN A 4 14.03 18.38 -2.76
CA ASN A 4 13.47 17.18 -2.14
C ASN A 4 13.02 16.21 -3.26
N GLN A 5 13.87 15.25 -3.61
CA GLN A 5 13.68 14.36 -4.77
C GLN A 5 12.46 13.44 -4.63
N PHE A 6 11.89 13.35 -3.43
CA PHE A 6 10.71 12.54 -3.11
C PHE A 6 9.43 13.37 -2.93
N MET A 7 9.43 14.69 -3.14
CA MET A 7 8.24 15.53 -2.91
C MET A 7 7.97 16.49 -4.07
N LEU A 8 6.71 16.53 -4.52
CA LEU A 8 6.21 17.41 -5.57
C LEU A 8 4.97 18.15 -5.09
N THR A 9 5.09 19.45 -4.82
CA THR A 9 3.92 20.30 -4.55
C THR A 9 3.37 20.83 -5.87
N LEU A 10 2.08 20.61 -6.13
CA LEU A 10 1.38 21.17 -7.28
C LEU A 10 1.15 22.66 -7.09
N THR A 11 1.31 23.42 -8.18
CA THR A 11 0.81 24.81 -8.21
C THR A 11 -0.72 24.82 -8.22
N ASP A 12 -1.33 25.95 -7.89
CA ASP A 12 -2.80 26.07 -7.97
C ASP A 12 -3.31 25.84 -9.39
N GLU A 13 -2.57 26.28 -10.41
CA GLU A 13 -2.89 26.04 -11.82
C GLU A 13 -2.87 24.53 -12.14
N GLU A 14 -1.84 23.81 -11.69
CA GLU A 14 -1.77 22.36 -11.89
C GLU A 14 -2.87 21.63 -11.12
N ARG A 15 -3.21 22.06 -9.89
CA ARG A 15 -4.34 21.52 -9.13
C ARG A 15 -5.64 21.68 -9.93
N THR A 16 -5.91 22.88 -10.46
CA THR A 16 -7.10 23.13 -11.29
C THR A 16 -7.10 22.33 -12.59
N GLN A 17 -5.93 22.08 -13.19
CA GLN A 17 -5.82 21.20 -14.36
C GLN A 17 -6.13 19.75 -14.02
N VAL A 18 -5.64 19.23 -12.89
CA VAL A 18 -6.01 17.89 -12.39
C VAL A 18 -7.51 17.82 -12.12
N GLU A 19 -8.07 18.82 -11.45
CA GLU A 19 -9.51 18.89 -11.14
C GLU A 19 -10.38 18.80 -12.40
N LYS A 20 -10.05 19.56 -13.44
CA LYS A 20 -10.72 19.50 -14.74
C LYS A 20 -10.59 18.14 -15.42
N ALA A 21 -9.44 17.48 -15.30
CA ALA A 21 -9.21 16.17 -15.91
C ALA A 21 -10.06 15.08 -15.25
N ILE A 22 -10.29 15.17 -13.93
CA ILE A 22 -11.05 14.16 -13.18
C ILE A 22 -12.56 14.46 -13.07
N GLU A 23 -12.98 15.71 -13.28
CA GLU A 23 -14.38 16.15 -13.16
C GLU A 23 -15.39 15.24 -13.88
N PRO A 24 -15.14 14.78 -15.12
CA PRO A 24 -16.09 13.89 -15.82
C PRO A 24 -16.33 12.54 -15.12
N PHE A 25 -15.38 12.10 -14.29
CA PHE A 25 -15.43 10.81 -13.61
C PHE A 25 -15.87 10.94 -12.15
N ALA A 26 -15.52 12.03 -11.49
CA ALA A 26 -15.80 12.25 -10.06
C ALA A 26 -17.31 12.37 -9.75
N ALA A 27 -18.11 12.75 -10.75
CA ALA A 27 -19.57 12.87 -10.66
C ALA A 27 -20.33 11.57 -11.00
N LEU A 28 -19.64 10.53 -11.48
CA LEU A 28 -20.28 9.29 -11.89
C LEU A 28 -20.63 8.41 -10.68
N SER A 29 -21.74 7.68 -10.79
CA SER A 29 -22.18 6.67 -9.82
C SER A 29 -21.48 5.31 -10.04
N THR A 30 -20.20 5.34 -10.41
CA THR A 30 -19.37 4.13 -10.68
C THR A 30 -18.66 3.64 -9.43
N PHE A 31 -18.87 4.27 -8.28
CA PHE A 31 -18.28 3.91 -6.99
C PHE A 31 -19.26 3.15 -6.08
N PRO A 32 -18.84 2.07 -5.40
CA PRO A 32 -17.51 1.45 -5.50
C PRO A 32 -17.23 0.88 -6.89
N VAL A 33 -15.94 0.81 -7.25
CA VAL A 33 -15.52 0.45 -8.62
C VAL A 33 -15.92 -0.99 -8.93
N LYS A 34 -16.90 -1.16 -9.81
CA LYS A 34 -17.45 -2.46 -10.20
C LYS A 34 -17.16 -2.87 -11.64
N ASP A 35 -16.70 -1.93 -12.45
CA ASP A 35 -16.63 -2.08 -13.91
C ASP A 35 -15.20 -1.91 -14.42
N SER A 36 -14.74 -2.86 -15.22
CA SER A 36 -13.43 -2.81 -15.87
C SER A 36 -13.40 -1.78 -17.00
N ASP A 37 -14.54 -1.48 -17.63
CA ASP A 37 -14.61 -0.48 -18.70
C ASP A 37 -14.34 0.92 -18.13
N PHE A 38 -14.87 1.23 -16.94
CA PHE A 38 -14.56 2.48 -16.22
C PHE A 38 -13.06 2.63 -15.97
N LEU A 39 -12.37 1.57 -15.53
CA LEU A 39 -10.92 1.61 -15.28
C LEU A 39 -10.12 1.81 -16.57
N LEU A 40 -10.58 1.23 -17.69
CA LEU A 40 -10.00 1.46 -19.00
C LEU A 40 -10.17 2.92 -19.45
N GLU A 41 -11.34 3.52 -19.23
CA GLU A 41 -11.56 4.93 -19.52
C GLU A 41 -10.62 5.84 -18.70
N ILE A 42 -10.44 5.55 -17.41
CA ILE A 42 -9.44 6.26 -16.58
C ILE A 42 -8.04 6.12 -17.17
N GLU A 43 -7.66 4.91 -17.60
CA GLU A 43 -6.33 4.67 -18.16
C GLU A 43 -6.07 5.49 -19.44
N ILE A 44 -7.10 5.74 -20.24
CA ILE A 44 -7.02 6.58 -21.43
C ILE A 44 -7.01 8.07 -21.04
N ALA A 45 -7.91 8.47 -20.13
CA ALA A 45 -8.10 9.86 -19.71
C ALA A 45 -6.92 10.42 -18.91
N LYS A 46 -6.11 9.56 -18.27
CA LYS A 46 -4.93 9.97 -17.49
C LYS A 46 -3.95 10.88 -18.24
N ARG A 47 -3.95 10.83 -19.59
CA ARG A 47 -3.11 11.69 -20.44
C ARG A 47 -3.37 13.19 -20.26
N ASP A 48 -4.52 13.57 -19.70
CA ASP A 48 -4.95 14.95 -19.55
C ASP A 48 -4.39 15.61 -18.27
N ILE A 49 -3.64 14.88 -17.44
CA ILE A 49 -2.96 15.47 -16.27
C ILE A 49 -1.74 16.34 -16.66
N PRO A 50 -1.35 17.31 -15.82
CA PRO A 50 -0.17 18.14 -16.07
C PRO A 50 1.12 17.34 -16.33
N VAL A 51 1.84 17.71 -17.40
CA VAL A 51 3.05 17.00 -17.85
C VAL A 51 4.13 16.87 -16.78
N ARG A 52 4.25 17.85 -15.87
CA ARG A 52 5.22 17.81 -14.76
C ARG A 52 4.93 16.67 -13.79
N ILE A 53 3.65 16.44 -13.49
CA ILE A 53 3.19 15.36 -12.61
C ILE A 53 3.37 14.01 -13.32
N ALA A 54 2.92 13.91 -14.58
CA ALA A 54 3.11 12.70 -15.39
C ALA A 54 4.58 12.30 -15.49
N LYS A 55 5.48 13.26 -15.73
CA LYS A 55 6.93 13.02 -15.75
C LYS A 55 7.45 12.50 -14.42
N ALA A 56 7.05 13.11 -13.30
CA ALA A 56 7.47 12.65 -11.98
C ALA A 56 7.03 11.21 -11.69
N LEU A 57 5.79 10.84 -12.06
CA LEU A 57 5.26 9.49 -11.88
C LEU A 57 5.96 8.47 -12.80
N VAL A 58 6.20 8.81 -14.06
CA VAL A 58 6.90 7.93 -15.01
C VAL A 58 8.36 7.74 -14.61
N ASP A 59 9.04 8.81 -14.19
CA ASP A 59 10.42 8.75 -13.71
C ASP A 59 10.52 7.92 -12.42
N PHE A 60 9.55 8.05 -11.50
CA PHE A 60 9.46 7.25 -10.28
C PHE A 60 9.17 5.77 -10.58
N ARG A 61 8.24 5.46 -11.50
CA ARG A 61 8.02 4.06 -11.91
C ARG A 61 9.30 3.41 -12.45
N LYS A 62 10.04 4.17 -13.28
CA LYS A 62 11.20 3.63 -13.99
C LYS A 62 12.42 3.45 -13.09
N ASN A 63 12.69 4.41 -12.20
CA ASN A 63 13.96 4.48 -11.48
C ASN A 63 13.79 4.44 -9.94
N SER A 64 12.54 4.52 -9.46
CA SER A 64 12.23 4.88 -8.07
C SER A 64 12.95 6.18 -7.67
N ASN A 65 13.38 6.27 -6.42
CA ASN A 65 14.35 7.26 -5.94
C ASN A 65 15.06 6.72 -4.68
N ASP A 66 16.00 7.49 -4.12
CA ASP A 66 16.73 7.10 -2.89
C ASP A 66 15.82 6.92 -1.66
N TYR A 67 14.57 7.38 -1.73
CA TYR A 67 13.62 7.37 -0.63
C TYR A 67 12.56 6.27 -0.77
N GLY A 68 12.47 5.60 -1.93
CA GLY A 68 11.42 4.61 -2.23
C GLY A 68 10.01 5.16 -2.06
N THR A 69 9.84 6.49 -2.17
CA THR A 69 8.53 7.13 -2.00
C THR A 69 8.44 8.43 -2.81
N LEU A 70 7.22 8.80 -3.19
CA LEU A 70 6.89 10.06 -3.82
C LEU A 70 5.66 10.66 -3.13
N LEU A 71 5.81 11.86 -2.57
CA LEU A 71 4.74 12.65 -1.97
C LEU A 71 4.29 13.75 -2.94
N LEU A 72 3.07 13.64 -3.43
CA LEU A 72 2.39 14.69 -4.18
C LEU A 72 1.56 15.52 -3.21
N ARG A 73 1.68 16.84 -3.23
CA ARG A 73 0.92 17.75 -2.36
C ARG A 73 0.03 18.69 -3.17
N ASN A 74 -1.01 19.19 -2.53
CA ASN A 74 -1.96 20.16 -3.10
C ASN A 74 -2.78 19.57 -4.27
N LEU A 75 -3.20 18.31 -4.16
CA LEU A 75 -4.16 17.70 -5.08
C LEU A 75 -5.60 18.20 -4.81
N PRO A 76 -6.50 18.11 -5.81
CA PRO A 76 -7.91 18.45 -5.63
C PRO A 76 -8.59 17.63 -4.53
N VAL A 77 -9.39 18.26 -3.68
CA VAL A 77 -10.11 17.59 -2.58
C VAL A 77 -11.62 17.69 -2.77
N ASP A 78 -12.37 16.75 -2.20
CA ASP A 78 -13.83 16.87 -2.13
C ASP A 78 -14.22 18.10 -1.31
N ALA A 79 -15.14 18.91 -1.84
CA ALA A 79 -15.58 20.16 -1.19
C ALA A 79 -16.27 19.92 0.16
N SER A 80 -16.94 18.78 0.31
CA SER A 80 -17.53 18.34 1.56
C SER A 80 -17.32 16.84 1.74
N LEU A 81 -16.99 16.45 2.97
CA LEU A 81 -16.80 15.05 3.34
C LEU A 81 -17.82 14.67 4.41
N PRO A 82 -18.41 13.46 4.34
CA PRO A 82 -19.19 12.92 5.44
C PRO A 82 -18.29 12.67 6.67
N PRO A 83 -18.89 12.32 7.81
CA PRO A 83 -18.14 11.79 8.94
C PRO A 83 -17.23 10.62 8.51
N THR A 84 -16.03 10.54 9.09
CA THR A 84 -15.10 9.42 8.89
C THR A 84 -15.81 8.09 9.17
N PRO A 85 -15.71 7.09 8.27
CA PRO A 85 -16.39 5.80 8.44
C PRO A 85 -15.95 5.11 9.73
N LYS A 86 -16.88 4.56 10.51
CA LYS A 86 -16.57 3.92 11.81
C LYS A 86 -16.03 2.50 11.68
N ASP A 87 -16.20 1.88 10.52
CA ASP A 87 -15.89 0.47 10.24
C ASP A 87 -14.88 0.29 9.09
N GLY A 88 -14.41 1.40 8.50
CA GLY A 88 -13.51 1.37 7.36
C GLY A 88 -14.11 0.81 6.07
N LYS A 89 -15.44 0.73 5.99
CA LYS A 89 -16.17 0.37 4.77
C LYS A 89 -16.38 1.59 3.87
N ILE A 90 -16.92 1.34 2.68
CA ILE A 90 -17.32 2.38 1.74
C ILE A 90 -18.34 3.30 2.41
N CYS A 91 -18.16 4.61 2.21
CA CYS A 91 -19.04 5.64 2.71
C CYS A 91 -19.46 6.54 1.54
N PRO A 92 -20.76 6.80 1.37
CA PRO A 92 -21.24 7.63 0.26
C PRO A 92 -20.73 9.07 0.43
N LYS A 93 -19.99 9.54 -0.58
CA LYS A 93 -19.59 10.94 -0.74
C LYS A 93 -20.44 11.61 -1.81
N SER A 94 -20.56 12.94 -1.75
CA SER A 94 -21.21 13.74 -2.78
C SER A 94 -20.43 13.74 -4.10
N THR A 95 -19.11 13.62 -4.02
CA THR A 95 -18.17 13.52 -5.13
C THR A 95 -17.10 12.47 -4.85
N HIS A 96 -16.41 12.02 -5.89
CA HIS A 96 -15.35 11.02 -5.80
C HIS A 96 -13.99 11.59 -6.24
N VAL A 97 -13.67 12.81 -5.77
CA VAL A 97 -12.45 13.54 -6.19
C VAL A 97 -11.20 12.77 -5.75
N SER A 98 -11.14 12.35 -4.47
CA SER A 98 -10.00 11.59 -3.94
C SER A 98 -9.79 10.26 -4.65
N GLU A 99 -10.86 9.54 -4.99
CA GLU A 99 -10.80 8.29 -5.72
C GLU A 99 -10.29 8.50 -7.14
N CYS A 100 -10.79 9.51 -7.85
CA CYS A 100 -10.32 9.81 -9.20
C CYS A 100 -8.87 10.28 -9.21
N CYS A 101 -8.44 11.08 -8.23
CA CYS A 101 -7.03 11.41 -8.03
C CYS A 101 -6.17 10.15 -7.87
N LEU A 102 -6.58 9.20 -7.02
CA LEU A 102 -5.89 7.93 -6.85
C LEU A 102 -5.81 7.16 -8.17
N LEU A 103 -6.93 6.95 -8.86
CA LEU A 103 -6.98 6.15 -10.08
C LEU A 103 -6.14 6.80 -11.20
N PHE A 104 -6.32 8.09 -11.47
CA PHE A 104 -5.57 8.80 -12.52
C PHE A 104 -4.07 8.73 -12.27
N LEU A 105 -3.62 9.10 -11.06
CA LEU A 105 -2.19 9.24 -10.77
C LEU A 105 -1.51 7.87 -10.61
N MET A 106 -2.14 6.93 -9.93
CA MET A 106 -1.55 5.60 -9.71
C MET A 106 -1.50 4.76 -11.00
N SER A 107 -2.40 4.99 -11.97
CA SER A 107 -2.37 4.31 -13.27
C SER A 107 -1.12 4.64 -14.13
N PHE A 108 -0.33 5.64 -13.78
CA PHE A 108 0.99 5.86 -14.39
C PHE A 108 2.03 4.84 -13.94
N LEU A 109 1.80 4.16 -12.81
CA LEU A 109 2.73 3.21 -12.21
C LEU A 109 2.50 1.77 -12.68
N GLY A 110 1.34 1.46 -13.25
CA GLY A 110 0.96 0.11 -13.67
C GLY A 110 -0.55 -0.07 -13.68
N GLN A 111 -1.01 -1.27 -13.33
CA GLN A 111 -2.42 -1.66 -13.28
C GLN A 111 -2.89 -1.89 -11.85
N PHE A 112 -4.15 -1.55 -11.59
CA PHE A 112 -4.76 -1.72 -10.26
C PHE A 112 -4.89 -3.19 -9.90
N ILE A 113 -4.64 -3.52 -8.63
CA ILE A 113 -4.84 -4.86 -8.09
C ILE A 113 -5.59 -4.78 -6.75
N ALA A 114 -6.46 -5.75 -6.48
CA ALA A 114 -7.13 -5.91 -5.20
C ALA A 114 -7.09 -7.40 -4.79
N TYR A 115 -7.47 -7.70 -3.56
CA TYR A 115 -7.39 -9.05 -2.99
C TYR A 115 -8.72 -9.40 -2.33
N ALA A 116 -9.33 -10.54 -2.68
CA ALA A 116 -10.66 -10.91 -2.17
C ALA A 116 -10.71 -10.98 -0.63
N ASP A 117 -9.64 -11.43 0.01
CA ASP A 117 -9.51 -11.55 1.46
C ASP A 117 -9.23 -10.20 2.16
N GLU A 118 -8.99 -9.13 1.41
CA GLU A 118 -8.68 -7.82 1.93
C GLU A 118 -9.74 -6.81 1.50
N LYS A 119 -10.46 -6.25 2.49
CA LYS A 119 -11.48 -5.20 2.25
C LYS A 119 -12.52 -5.62 1.19
N ASP A 120 -12.92 -6.89 1.23
CA ASP A 120 -13.92 -7.48 0.33
C ASP A 120 -13.56 -7.36 -1.17
N GLY A 121 -12.26 -7.25 -1.51
CA GLY A 121 -11.79 -7.13 -2.89
C GLY A 121 -11.99 -5.74 -3.51
N GLU A 122 -12.32 -4.73 -2.71
CA GLU A 122 -12.49 -3.36 -3.18
C GLU A 122 -11.18 -2.79 -3.76
N ILE A 123 -11.26 -1.99 -4.82
CA ILE A 123 -10.05 -1.40 -5.44
C ILE A 123 -9.52 -0.22 -4.61
N ILE A 124 -10.41 0.51 -3.95
CA ILE A 124 -10.08 1.66 -3.10
C ILE A 124 -10.55 1.39 -1.69
N HIS A 125 -9.62 1.38 -0.74
CA HIS A 125 -9.91 1.06 0.66
C HIS A 125 -10.01 2.34 1.49
N ASN A 126 -10.97 2.40 2.41
CA ASN A 126 -10.96 3.39 3.48
C ASN A 126 -10.06 2.93 4.64
N ILE A 127 -9.13 3.80 5.02
CA ILE A 127 -8.15 3.63 6.09
C ILE A 127 -8.47 4.64 7.19
N CYS A 128 -9.17 4.17 8.21
CA CYS A 128 -9.60 4.94 9.36
C CYS A 128 -9.55 4.07 10.63
N PRO A 129 -9.37 4.68 11.81
CA PRO A 129 -9.37 3.95 13.06
C PRO A 129 -10.77 3.37 13.36
N VAL A 130 -10.81 2.12 13.84
CA VAL A 130 -12.06 1.45 14.22
C VAL A 130 -12.07 1.20 15.73
N PRO A 131 -13.14 1.59 16.46
CA PRO A 131 -13.25 1.33 17.90
C PRO A 131 -13.07 -0.16 18.23
N GLY A 132 -12.29 -0.46 19.26
CA GLY A 132 -12.00 -1.83 19.70
C GLY A 132 -10.94 -2.56 18.87
N GLN A 133 -10.36 -1.91 17.85
CA GLN A 133 -9.28 -2.46 17.03
C GLN A 133 -7.93 -1.76 17.27
N GLU A 134 -7.81 -0.92 18.31
CA GLU A 134 -6.68 -0.03 18.55
C GLU A 134 -5.33 -0.76 18.55
N GLN A 135 -5.29 -1.98 19.08
CA GLN A 135 -4.09 -2.81 19.22
C GLN A 135 -3.72 -3.62 17.97
N LYS A 136 -4.52 -3.58 16.90
CA LYS A 136 -4.23 -4.33 15.67
C LYS A 136 -3.06 -3.71 14.89
N GLN A 137 -2.23 -4.57 14.31
CA GLN A 137 -1.17 -4.19 13.36
C GLN A 137 -1.72 -4.13 11.92
N GLU A 138 -2.78 -3.34 11.74
CA GLU A 138 -3.53 -3.26 10.49
C GLU A 138 -4.09 -1.84 10.29
N ASN A 139 -4.73 -1.58 9.15
CA ASN A 139 -5.28 -0.27 8.79
C ASN A 139 -6.31 0.32 9.79
N THR A 140 -6.94 -0.52 10.60
CA THR A 140 -7.96 -0.14 11.59
C THR A 140 -7.40 0.21 12.97
N GLY A 141 -6.16 -0.17 13.27
CA GLY A 141 -5.54 0.06 14.57
C GLY A 141 -5.03 1.49 14.75
N SER A 142 -4.59 1.83 15.96
CA SER A 142 -4.09 3.16 16.34
C SER A 142 -2.79 3.14 17.15
N VAL A 143 -2.28 1.96 17.50
CA VAL A 143 -0.89 1.80 17.98
C VAL A 143 0.12 2.09 16.86
N LEU A 144 1.42 2.10 17.24
CA LEU A 144 2.52 2.10 16.27
C LEU A 144 2.32 0.92 15.32
N LEU A 145 2.17 1.21 14.04
CA LEU A 145 2.15 0.20 12.99
C LEU A 145 3.61 -0.06 12.60
N GLU A 146 4.08 -1.28 12.83
CA GLU A 146 5.47 -1.65 12.59
C GLU A 146 5.87 -1.51 11.12
N PHE A 147 7.18 -1.46 10.86
CA PHE A 147 7.68 -1.41 9.49
C PHE A 147 7.26 -2.65 8.70
N HIS A 148 6.70 -2.45 7.52
CA HIS A 148 6.31 -3.55 6.65
C HIS A 148 6.31 -3.17 5.16
N THR A 149 6.49 -4.20 4.35
CA THR A 149 6.10 -4.31 2.96
C THR A 149 4.64 -4.71 2.95
N GLU A 150 3.80 -3.99 2.23
CA GLU A 150 2.38 -4.30 2.11
C GLU A 150 2.20 -5.69 1.51
N ASN A 151 1.38 -6.52 2.16
CA ASN A 151 1.09 -7.90 1.77
C ASN A 151 2.36 -8.73 1.50
N ALA A 152 3.39 -8.61 2.35
CA ALA A 152 4.69 -9.30 2.18
C ALA A 152 4.60 -10.83 1.95
N PHE A 153 3.54 -11.48 2.43
CA PHE A 153 3.28 -12.90 2.24
C PHE A 153 2.65 -13.25 0.87
N HIS A 154 2.06 -12.27 0.16
CA HIS A 154 1.31 -12.52 -1.06
C HIS A 154 2.24 -12.67 -2.28
N PRO A 155 2.09 -13.70 -3.13
CA PRO A 155 2.96 -13.92 -4.29
C PRO A 155 2.84 -12.80 -5.33
N TYR A 156 1.66 -12.19 -5.43
CA TYR A 156 1.35 -11.03 -6.27
C TYR A 156 1.09 -9.77 -5.43
N LYS A 157 1.86 -9.57 -4.34
CA LYS A 157 1.80 -8.35 -3.52
C LYS A 157 1.97 -7.09 -4.39
N PRO A 158 1.47 -5.93 -3.95
CA PRO A 158 1.50 -4.75 -4.79
C PRO A 158 2.95 -4.26 -4.97
N ASP A 159 3.24 -3.72 -6.15
CA ASP A 159 4.52 -3.04 -6.41
C ASP A 159 4.49 -1.62 -5.86
N TYR A 160 3.32 -0.97 -5.87
CA TYR A 160 3.13 0.37 -5.31
C TYR A 160 1.90 0.45 -4.41
N VAL A 161 2.01 1.25 -3.34
CA VAL A 161 0.91 1.60 -2.44
C VAL A 161 0.68 3.09 -2.49
N GLY A 162 -0.51 3.52 -2.90
CA GLY A 162 -0.96 4.90 -2.87
C GLY A 162 -1.82 5.16 -1.65
N LEU A 163 -1.56 6.24 -0.92
CA LEU A 163 -2.32 6.68 0.25
C LEU A 163 -2.70 8.16 0.09
N TYR A 164 -3.97 8.41 -0.21
CA TYR A 164 -4.54 9.75 -0.37
C TYR A 164 -5.17 10.24 0.93
N CYS A 165 -4.83 11.43 1.40
CA CYS A 165 -5.40 12.00 2.61
C CYS A 165 -6.67 12.81 2.31
N LEU A 166 -7.78 12.39 2.92
CA LEU A 166 -9.04 13.11 2.92
C LEU A 166 -9.16 13.96 4.18
N ARG A 167 -8.77 13.39 5.32
CA ARG A 167 -8.81 14.06 6.63
C ARG A 167 -7.57 13.68 7.46
N PRO A 168 -6.84 14.65 8.02
CA PRO A 168 -5.72 14.37 8.92
C PRO A 168 -6.24 13.92 10.29
N ASP A 169 -5.34 13.37 11.11
CA ASP A 169 -5.60 13.23 12.54
C ASP A 169 -5.71 14.60 13.21
N HIS A 170 -6.57 14.71 14.22
CA HIS A 170 -6.87 15.96 14.92
C HIS A 170 -5.63 16.68 15.45
N ASP A 171 -4.70 15.91 16.02
CA ASP A 171 -3.53 16.43 16.71
C ASP A 171 -2.25 16.27 15.87
N LEU A 172 -2.40 15.89 14.59
CA LEU A 172 -1.31 15.63 13.65
C LEU A 172 -0.24 14.65 14.18
N GLN A 173 -0.64 13.75 15.08
CA GLN A 173 0.23 12.74 15.69
C GLN A 173 0.40 11.52 14.80
N ALA A 174 -0.61 11.18 14.02
CA ALA A 174 -0.61 10.05 13.11
C ALA A 174 0.22 10.34 11.84
N LYS A 175 1.53 10.13 11.93
CA LYS A 175 2.48 10.33 10.83
C LYS A 175 2.66 9.06 10.04
N THR A 176 2.42 9.13 8.73
CA THR A 176 2.79 8.08 7.78
C THR A 176 4.30 8.15 7.57
N GLY A 177 5.00 7.03 7.72
CA GLY A 177 6.44 6.94 7.58
C GLY A 177 6.88 5.95 6.51
N THR A 178 8.00 6.24 5.86
CA THR A 178 8.66 5.33 4.91
C THR A 178 10.16 5.30 5.16
N ALA A 179 10.77 4.14 4.93
CA ALA A 179 12.20 3.94 5.07
C ALA A 179 12.73 3.12 3.88
N SER A 180 13.58 3.75 3.06
CA SER A 180 14.17 3.10 1.89
C SER A 180 15.26 2.12 2.28
N VAL A 181 15.21 0.94 1.68
CA VAL A 181 16.27 -0.06 1.76
C VAL A 181 17.59 0.48 1.20
N ARG A 182 17.55 1.27 0.10
CA ARG A 182 18.75 1.86 -0.55
C ARG A 182 19.55 2.73 0.42
N ARG A 183 18.87 3.40 1.36
CA ARG A 183 19.51 4.21 2.40
C ARG A 183 19.89 3.37 3.63
N ALA A 184 19.03 2.42 4.02
CA ALA A 184 19.26 1.59 5.20
C ALA A 184 20.47 0.65 5.06
N ILE A 185 20.74 0.09 3.87
CA ILE A 185 21.87 -0.82 3.66
C ILE A 185 23.23 -0.15 3.92
N ASN A 186 23.32 1.17 3.78
CA ASN A 186 24.53 1.95 4.08
C ASN A 186 24.77 2.13 5.59
N ARG A 187 23.88 1.59 6.44
CA ARG A 187 23.95 1.66 7.91
C ARG A 187 24.23 0.31 8.56
N ILE A 188 24.38 -0.75 7.78
CA ILE A 188 24.64 -2.11 8.27
C ILE A 188 25.98 -2.63 7.76
N SER A 189 26.53 -3.64 8.45
CA SER A 189 27.75 -4.31 7.98
C SER A 189 27.47 -5.25 6.82
N SER A 190 28.51 -5.57 6.04
CA SER A 190 28.43 -6.60 5.00
C SER A 190 27.93 -7.94 5.53
N ARG A 191 28.29 -8.30 6.77
CA ARG A 191 27.82 -9.53 7.41
C ARG A 191 26.31 -9.53 7.64
N VAL A 192 25.73 -8.42 8.09
CA VAL A 192 24.28 -8.29 8.26
C VAL A 192 23.59 -8.34 6.89
N LEU A 193 24.14 -7.64 5.90
CA LEU A 193 23.64 -7.67 4.52
C LEU A 193 23.60 -9.10 3.94
N GLU A 194 24.67 -9.88 4.11
CA GLU A 194 24.74 -11.29 3.70
C GLU A 194 23.68 -12.16 4.39
N LEU A 195 23.42 -11.94 5.69
CA LEU A 195 22.42 -12.69 6.43
C LEU A 195 21.01 -12.37 5.98
N LEU A 196 20.71 -11.09 5.68
CA LEU A 196 19.40 -10.66 5.17
C LEU A 196 19.11 -11.21 3.77
N ARG A 197 20.13 -11.60 3.00
CA ARG A 197 20.01 -12.17 1.65
C ARG A 197 19.93 -13.71 1.63
N GLN A 198 20.02 -14.36 2.78
CA GLN A 198 19.85 -15.81 2.90
C GLN A 198 18.40 -16.18 3.23
N PRO A 199 17.91 -17.37 2.84
CA PRO A 199 16.57 -17.86 3.15
C PRO A 199 16.44 -18.29 4.62
N LEU A 200 16.64 -17.34 5.53
CA LEU A 200 16.66 -17.53 6.99
C LEU A 200 15.44 -16.91 7.67
N TYR A 201 14.42 -16.51 6.90
CA TYR A 201 13.23 -15.82 7.39
C TYR A 201 11.98 -16.44 6.79
N ARG A 202 10.83 -16.28 7.44
CA ARG A 202 9.53 -16.70 6.91
C ARG A 202 8.45 -15.69 7.33
N ASN A 203 7.44 -15.50 6.49
CA ASN A 203 6.31 -14.63 6.79
C ASN A 203 5.15 -15.47 7.30
N ARG A 204 4.61 -15.09 8.46
CA ARG A 204 3.32 -15.60 8.94
C ARG A 204 2.20 -14.96 8.13
N LEU A 205 1.21 -15.74 7.71
CA LEU A 205 0.00 -15.19 7.10
C LEU A 205 -0.78 -14.37 8.14
N ALA A 206 -1.36 -13.25 7.70
CA ALA A 206 -2.16 -12.43 8.59
C ALA A 206 -3.41 -13.21 9.05
N PRO A 207 -3.85 -13.08 10.32
CA PRO A 207 -4.99 -13.83 10.83
C PRO A 207 -6.28 -13.64 10.03
N SER A 208 -6.47 -12.47 9.40
CA SER A 208 -7.63 -12.18 8.54
C SER A 208 -7.71 -13.07 7.30
N PHE A 209 -6.59 -13.66 6.87
CA PHE A 209 -6.49 -14.58 5.73
C PHE A 209 -6.60 -16.06 6.16
N MET A 210 -6.85 -16.31 7.45
CA MET A 210 -6.97 -17.65 8.01
C MET A 210 -8.39 -17.90 8.50
N HIS A 211 -8.87 -19.14 8.33
CA HIS A 211 -10.11 -19.57 8.98
C HIS A 211 -9.93 -19.61 10.50
N ASN A 212 -10.97 -19.19 11.25
CA ASN A 212 -10.95 -19.20 12.70
C ASN A 212 -10.59 -20.61 13.24
N GLY A 213 -9.51 -20.69 14.02
CA GLY A 213 -9.04 -21.93 14.66
C GLY A 213 -7.98 -22.72 13.88
N SER A 214 -7.54 -22.27 12.71
CA SER A 214 -6.43 -22.90 11.97
C SER A 214 -5.06 -22.60 12.62
N ALA A 215 -4.14 -23.56 12.53
CA ALA A 215 -2.75 -23.35 12.95
C ALA A 215 -2.07 -22.26 12.11
N PRO A 216 -1.15 -21.44 12.67
CA PRO A 216 -0.45 -20.39 11.93
C PRO A 216 0.22 -20.94 10.68
N LEU A 217 -0.07 -20.30 9.54
CA LEU A 217 0.54 -20.64 8.27
C LEU A 217 1.73 -19.73 8.01
N TYR A 218 2.77 -20.30 7.43
CA TYR A 218 3.99 -19.59 7.09
C TYR A 218 4.33 -19.80 5.63
N SER A 219 4.97 -18.80 5.03
CA SER A 219 5.64 -18.96 3.74
C SER A 219 6.79 -19.96 3.84
N ALA A 220 7.26 -20.45 2.69
CA ALA A 220 8.57 -21.07 2.59
C ALA A 220 9.66 -20.09 3.08
N PRO A 221 10.82 -20.59 3.56
CA PRO A 221 11.94 -19.72 3.91
C PRO A 221 12.37 -18.82 2.75
N LEU A 222 12.51 -17.53 3.03
CA LEU A 222 12.86 -16.50 2.05
C LEU A 222 13.92 -15.54 2.63
N PRO A 223 14.68 -14.85 1.76
CA PRO A 223 15.50 -13.72 2.16
C PRO A 223 14.65 -12.46 2.38
N ILE A 224 15.14 -11.53 3.20
CA ILE A 224 14.57 -10.18 3.34
C ILE A 224 14.98 -9.29 2.18
N LEU A 225 16.21 -9.47 1.68
CA LEU A 225 16.80 -8.67 0.60
C LEU A 225 17.09 -9.53 -0.63
N THR A 226 16.68 -9.06 -1.80
CA THR A 226 16.92 -9.72 -3.10
C THR A 226 17.41 -8.70 -4.14
N GLY A 227 17.59 -9.13 -5.39
CA GLY A 227 17.93 -8.21 -6.49
C GLY A 227 19.40 -7.77 -6.47
N ASP A 228 19.68 -6.52 -6.81
CA ASP A 228 21.03 -5.96 -6.79
C ASP A 228 21.57 -5.79 -5.35
N TYR A 229 22.89 -5.62 -5.18
CA TYR A 229 23.48 -5.39 -3.86
C TYR A 229 23.40 -3.95 -3.39
N PHE A 230 23.45 -3.00 -4.32
CA PHE A 230 23.40 -1.56 -4.07
C PHE A 230 21.97 -1.01 -4.24
N GLU A 231 21.16 -1.68 -5.06
CA GLU A 231 19.73 -1.39 -5.23
C GLU A 231 18.87 -2.64 -4.98
N PRO A 232 18.88 -3.20 -3.75
CA PRO A 232 18.11 -4.39 -3.45
C PRO A 232 16.61 -4.12 -3.41
N ASP A 233 15.84 -5.17 -3.70
CA ASP A 233 14.43 -5.23 -3.30
C ASP A 233 14.33 -5.70 -1.84
N LEU A 234 13.28 -5.28 -1.16
CA LEU A 234 12.96 -5.54 0.24
C LEU A 234 11.61 -6.26 0.35
N CYS A 235 11.55 -7.30 1.17
CA CYS A 235 10.31 -7.93 1.58
C CYS A 235 10.37 -8.23 3.08
N ILE A 236 9.65 -7.45 3.90
CA ILE A 236 9.67 -7.60 5.36
C ILE A 236 8.32 -7.24 5.98
N ASP A 237 7.94 -7.85 7.09
CA ASP A 237 6.91 -7.37 8.00
C ASP A 237 7.40 -7.61 9.42
N PHE A 238 7.76 -6.55 10.17
CA PHE A 238 8.33 -6.74 11.52
C PHE A 238 7.34 -7.30 12.55
N PHE A 239 6.05 -7.36 12.24
CA PHE A 239 5.05 -8.04 13.07
C PHE A 239 4.88 -9.52 12.71
N SER A 240 5.07 -9.87 11.43
CA SER A 240 4.74 -11.21 10.90
C SER A 240 5.95 -12.03 10.43
N THR A 241 7.10 -11.40 10.18
CA THR A 241 8.33 -12.07 9.76
C THR A 241 9.05 -12.67 10.96
N GLU A 242 9.37 -13.95 10.87
CA GLU A 242 10.17 -14.67 11.85
C GLU A 242 11.52 -15.05 11.27
N ALA A 243 12.58 -14.83 12.05
CA ALA A 243 13.90 -15.38 11.76
C ALA A 243 14.02 -16.83 12.24
N LEU A 244 14.67 -17.68 11.43
CA LEU A 244 14.80 -19.12 11.69
C LEU A 244 16.00 -19.46 12.59
N THR A 245 16.89 -18.51 12.84
CA THR A 245 18.07 -18.69 13.69
C THR A 245 18.31 -17.45 14.55
N PRO A 246 18.96 -17.58 15.73
CA PRO A 246 19.29 -16.42 16.57
C PRO A 246 20.17 -15.38 15.87
N VAL A 247 21.06 -15.82 14.98
CA VAL A 247 21.94 -14.92 14.21
C VAL A 247 21.16 -14.15 13.15
N ALA A 248 20.17 -14.77 12.51
CA ALA A 248 19.26 -14.10 11.59
C ALA A 248 18.34 -13.10 12.31
N ASP A 249 17.86 -13.44 13.51
CA ASP A 249 17.07 -12.51 14.33
C ASP A 249 17.88 -11.27 14.69
N ALA A 250 19.12 -11.45 15.16
CA ALA A 250 20.01 -10.32 15.44
C ALA A 250 20.25 -9.44 14.21
N ALA A 251 20.44 -10.03 13.03
CA ALA A 251 20.57 -9.29 11.77
C ALA A 251 19.30 -8.50 11.43
N LEU A 252 18.13 -9.10 11.65
CA LEU A 252 16.84 -8.46 11.43
C LEU A 252 16.62 -7.27 12.38
N GLN A 253 16.98 -7.39 13.67
CA GLN A 253 16.89 -6.27 14.62
C GLN A 253 17.86 -5.13 14.27
N ILE A 254 19.10 -5.45 13.86
CA ILE A 254 20.05 -4.44 13.38
C ILE A 254 19.47 -3.70 12.16
N PHE A 255 18.84 -4.44 11.25
CA PHE A 255 18.19 -3.85 10.08
C PHE A 255 16.98 -2.96 10.44
N LYS A 256 16.19 -3.34 11.46
CA LYS A 256 15.12 -2.50 12.01
C LYS A 256 15.65 -1.14 12.45
N GLU A 257 16.76 -1.13 13.19
CA GLU A 257 17.39 0.10 13.65
C GLU A 257 17.97 0.92 12.49
N ALA A 258 18.51 0.27 11.45
CA ALA A 258 18.94 0.95 10.23
C ALA A 258 17.78 1.64 9.50
N LEU A 259 16.60 1.00 9.40
CA LEU A 259 15.40 1.61 8.82
C LEU A 259 14.93 2.82 9.63
N LYS A 260 14.92 2.72 10.98
CA LYS A 260 14.59 3.85 11.86
C LYS A 260 15.51 5.07 11.64
N GLN A 261 16.80 4.85 11.38
CA GLN A 261 17.76 5.92 11.13
C GLN A 261 17.54 6.67 9.81
N VAL A 262 16.86 6.06 8.84
CA VAL A 262 16.60 6.66 7.52
C VAL A 262 15.13 7.01 7.30
N LEU A 263 14.29 6.75 8.30
CA LEU A 263 12.86 7.01 8.32
C LEU A 263 12.56 8.48 8.01
N ILE A 264 11.66 8.70 7.06
CA ILE A 264 10.99 9.98 6.83
C ILE A 264 9.53 9.85 7.23
N GLN A 265 8.96 10.90 7.84
CA GLN A 265 7.60 10.88 8.35
C GLN A 265 6.84 12.14 7.98
N HIS A 266 5.57 11.97 7.64
CA HIS A 266 4.66 13.05 7.27
C HIS A 266 3.33 12.92 8.01
N ALA A 267 2.93 13.98 8.71
CA ALA A 267 1.52 14.20 8.97
C ALA A 267 0.91 14.66 7.65
N LEU A 268 0.13 13.78 7.01
CA LEU A 268 -0.48 14.06 5.71
C LEU A 268 -1.60 15.07 5.88
N GLU A 269 -1.69 16.02 4.95
CA GLU A 269 -2.74 17.03 4.87
C GLU A 269 -3.78 16.63 3.79
N PRO A 270 -5.02 17.14 3.83
CA PRO A 270 -5.98 16.92 2.75
C PRO A 270 -5.38 17.30 1.39
N GLY A 271 -5.46 16.41 0.41
CA GLY A 271 -4.83 16.63 -0.89
C GLY A 271 -3.37 16.16 -0.99
N ASP A 272 -2.84 15.52 0.05
CA ASP A 272 -1.58 14.79 -0.03
C ASP A 272 -1.83 13.35 -0.54
N LEU A 273 -1.05 12.93 -1.53
CA LEU A 273 -0.91 11.54 -1.97
C LEU A 273 0.53 11.09 -1.73
N ILE A 274 0.72 10.15 -0.80
CA ILE A 274 2.01 9.46 -0.66
C ILE A 274 1.97 8.14 -1.42
N ILE A 275 2.96 7.93 -2.27
CA ILE A 275 3.16 6.72 -3.06
C ILE A 275 4.40 6.04 -2.50
N VAL A 276 4.26 4.78 -2.10
CA VAL A 276 5.37 3.94 -1.64
C VAL A 276 5.70 2.96 -2.74
N ASP A 277 6.97 2.90 -3.13
CA ASP A 277 7.50 1.77 -3.89
C ASP A 277 7.72 0.62 -2.90
N ASN A 278 6.79 -0.33 -2.94
CA ASN A 278 6.69 -1.42 -1.97
C ASN A 278 7.83 -2.45 -2.11
N ARG A 279 8.65 -2.31 -3.16
CA ARG A 279 9.85 -3.13 -3.40
C ARG A 279 11.07 -2.50 -2.76
N THR A 280 11.14 -1.17 -2.64
CA THR A 280 12.35 -0.47 -2.19
C THR A 280 12.17 0.28 -0.86
N ALA A 281 10.96 0.36 -0.31
CA ALA A 281 10.72 0.95 0.99
C ALA A 281 9.75 0.13 1.85
N ALA A 282 10.06 0.03 3.14
CA ALA A 282 9.09 -0.35 4.15
C ALA A 282 8.35 0.89 4.63
N HIS A 283 7.08 0.73 5.02
CA HIS A 283 6.27 1.81 5.56
C HIS A 283 5.73 1.50 6.96
N THR A 284 5.38 2.54 7.69
CA THR A 284 5.01 2.51 9.10
C THR A 284 4.02 3.65 9.38
N ARG A 285 3.41 3.64 10.56
CA ARG A 285 2.61 4.77 11.05
C ARG A 285 2.83 4.92 12.55
N SER A 286 3.09 6.14 13.03
CA SER A 286 3.16 6.40 14.47
C SER A 286 1.82 6.11 15.16
N ALA A 287 1.90 5.85 16.47
CA ALA A 287 0.73 5.76 17.32
C ALA A 287 0.01 7.11 17.39
N PHE A 288 -1.31 7.06 17.56
CA PHE A 288 -2.17 8.23 17.77
C PHE A 288 -3.40 7.83 18.58
N THR A 289 -4.18 8.81 19.04
CA THR A 289 -5.41 8.54 19.82
C THR A 289 -6.64 9.04 19.05
N PRO A 290 -7.41 8.13 18.42
CA PRO A 290 -8.67 8.47 17.78
C PRO A 290 -9.68 9.03 18.79
N ARG A 291 -10.55 9.93 18.32
CA ARG A 291 -11.65 10.52 19.10
C ARG A 291 -12.98 9.82 18.87
N TYR A 292 -13.13 9.11 17.75
CA TYR A 292 -14.35 8.41 17.33
C TYR A 292 -15.58 9.32 17.21
N ASP A 293 -15.34 10.60 16.93
CA ASP A 293 -16.34 11.68 16.80
C ASP A 293 -16.77 11.93 15.34
N GLY A 294 -16.32 11.09 14.41
CA GLY A 294 -16.57 11.23 12.98
C GLY A 294 -15.62 12.20 12.27
N HIS A 295 -14.60 12.73 12.94
CA HIS A 295 -13.60 13.63 12.35
C HIS A 295 -12.18 13.06 12.43
N ASP A 296 -12.03 11.78 12.78
CA ASP A 296 -10.75 11.09 12.79
C ASP A 296 -10.06 11.04 11.42
N ARG A 297 -8.77 10.73 11.46
CA ARG A 297 -7.93 10.49 10.28
C ARG A 297 -8.61 9.55 9.29
N TRP A 298 -8.69 10.00 8.04
CA TRP A 298 -9.24 9.25 6.92
C TRP A 298 -8.30 9.35 5.72
N LEU A 299 -7.70 8.21 5.38
CA LEU A 299 -7.02 8.05 4.10
C LEU A 299 -7.77 7.08 3.20
N GLN A 300 -7.56 7.20 1.89
CA GLN A 300 -7.90 6.17 0.92
C GLN A 300 -6.64 5.49 0.42
N ARG A 301 -6.67 4.15 0.30
CA ARG A 301 -5.55 3.35 -0.19
C ARG A 301 -5.90 2.67 -1.50
N LEU A 302 -4.93 2.60 -2.41
CA LEU A 302 -5.03 1.86 -3.66
C LEU A 302 -3.69 1.19 -3.98
N PHE A 303 -3.78 0.02 -4.60
CA PHE A 303 -2.63 -0.81 -4.95
C PHE A 303 -2.42 -0.91 -6.46
N VAL A 304 -1.16 -0.98 -6.85
CA VAL A 304 -0.75 -1.12 -8.26
C VAL A 304 0.34 -2.18 -8.40
N VAL A 305 0.27 -2.93 -9.49
CA VAL A 305 1.34 -3.81 -9.99
C VAL A 305 1.83 -3.35 -11.35
N GLU A 306 3.13 -3.47 -11.59
CA GLU A 306 3.77 -3.11 -12.86
C GLU A 306 3.43 -4.14 -13.95
N ASP A 307 3.55 -5.44 -13.64
CA ASP A 307 3.20 -6.53 -14.54
C ASP A 307 1.91 -7.22 -14.09
N PHE A 308 0.79 -6.69 -14.59
CA PHE A 308 -0.55 -7.20 -14.32
C PHE A 308 -0.77 -8.64 -14.81
N ARG A 309 0.00 -9.09 -15.81
CA ARG A 309 -0.21 -10.41 -16.41
C ARG A 309 0.27 -11.53 -15.48
N ARG A 310 1.24 -11.25 -14.60
CA ARG A 310 1.76 -12.21 -13.61
C ARG A 310 0.67 -12.80 -12.72
N SER A 311 -0.30 -11.99 -12.31
CA SER A 311 -1.41 -12.44 -11.46
C SER A 311 -2.60 -13.02 -12.24
N ARG A 312 -2.52 -13.22 -13.56
CA ARG A 312 -3.69 -13.66 -14.36
C ARG A 312 -4.33 -14.96 -13.88
N LYS A 313 -3.54 -15.89 -13.32
CA LYS A 313 -4.06 -17.16 -12.78
C LYS A 313 -4.89 -16.98 -11.51
N SER A 314 -4.58 -15.93 -10.74
CA SER A 314 -5.25 -15.56 -9.50
C SER A 314 -6.50 -14.71 -9.75
N ARG A 315 -6.74 -14.25 -10.98
CA ARG A 315 -7.82 -13.29 -11.26
C ARG A 315 -8.85 -13.91 -12.20
N LEU A 316 -10.08 -14.06 -11.71
CA LEU A 316 -11.21 -14.55 -12.50
C LEU A 316 -11.58 -13.54 -13.60
N ASP A 317 -11.95 -14.06 -14.77
CA ASP A 317 -12.43 -13.29 -15.93
C ASP A 317 -11.57 -12.09 -16.38
N GLY A 318 -10.30 -12.05 -15.96
CA GLY A 318 -9.40 -10.94 -16.26
C GLY A 318 -9.59 -9.70 -15.39
N GLY A 319 -10.48 -9.73 -14.38
CA GLY A 319 -10.76 -8.62 -13.47
C GLY A 319 -9.61 -8.29 -12.52
N HIS A 320 -9.75 -7.26 -11.67
CA HIS A 320 -8.64 -6.72 -10.87
C HIS A 320 -8.41 -7.42 -9.52
N ILE A 321 -9.30 -8.34 -9.15
CA ILE A 321 -9.33 -8.96 -7.82
C ILE A 321 -8.64 -10.33 -7.87
N CYS A 322 -7.57 -10.48 -7.08
CA CYS A 322 -6.94 -11.76 -6.80
C CYS A 322 -7.85 -12.62 -5.93
N THR A 323 -7.91 -13.92 -6.24
CA THR A 323 -8.56 -14.94 -5.42
C THR A 323 -7.93 -15.00 -4.03
N PRO A 324 -8.66 -15.54 -3.04
CA PRO A 324 -8.13 -15.75 -1.71
C PRO A 324 -6.72 -16.34 -1.69
N VAL A 325 -5.85 -15.82 -0.82
CA VAL A 325 -4.44 -16.23 -0.75
C VAL A 325 -4.31 -17.70 -0.36
N SER A 326 -5.29 -18.22 0.39
CA SER A 326 -5.39 -19.64 0.75
C SER A 326 -5.48 -20.52 -0.50
N ILE A 327 -6.22 -20.10 -1.53
CA ILE A 327 -6.32 -20.81 -2.81
C ILE A 327 -4.98 -20.79 -3.54
N GLU A 328 -4.30 -19.63 -3.59
CA GLU A 328 -2.97 -19.52 -4.20
C GLU A 328 -1.97 -20.47 -3.56
N PHE A 329 -1.97 -20.53 -2.23
CA PHE A 329 -1.08 -21.41 -1.48
C PHE A 329 -1.43 -22.89 -1.68
N SER A 330 -2.72 -23.22 -1.84
CA SER A 330 -3.13 -24.58 -2.19
C SER A 330 -2.68 -24.97 -3.60
N LEU A 331 -2.75 -24.06 -4.57
CA LEU A 331 -2.27 -24.29 -5.93
C LEU A 331 -0.75 -24.47 -6.02
N GLU A 332 0.00 -23.83 -5.12
CA GLU A 332 1.46 -24.01 -4.97
C GLU A 332 1.82 -25.25 -4.15
N GLY A 333 0.84 -26.02 -3.67
CA GLY A 333 1.06 -27.22 -2.86
C GLY A 333 1.52 -26.92 -1.42
N LEU A 334 1.41 -25.66 -0.98
CA LEU A 334 1.72 -25.22 0.39
C LEU A 334 0.56 -25.49 1.35
N LEU A 335 -0.67 -25.65 0.83
CA LEU A 335 -1.87 -25.99 1.59
C LEU A 335 -2.66 -27.13 0.92
N PRO A 336 -3.43 -27.92 1.68
CA PRO A 336 -4.46 -28.76 1.08
C PRO A 336 -5.50 -27.87 0.36
N LEU A 337 -6.06 -28.33 -0.75
CA LEU A 337 -7.15 -27.62 -1.42
C LEU A 337 -8.36 -27.49 -0.47
N PRO A 338 -8.97 -26.31 -0.34
CA PRO A 338 -10.13 -26.14 0.52
C PRO A 338 -11.27 -27.03 0.01
N VAL A 339 -11.74 -27.96 0.86
CA VAL A 339 -12.71 -29.01 0.52
C VAL A 339 -14.15 -28.46 0.33
N ARG A 340 -14.38 -27.13 0.34
CA ARG A 340 -15.74 -26.54 0.36
C ARG A 340 -16.03 -25.33 -0.53
N GLU A 341 -15.09 -24.81 -1.32
CA GLU A 341 -15.36 -23.61 -2.15
C GLU A 341 -15.74 -23.90 -3.60
N LEU A 342 -15.79 -25.18 -4.01
CA LEU A 342 -16.28 -25.56 -5.34
C LEU A 342 -17.81 -25.50 -5.49
N GLU A 343 -18.58 -25.30 -4.42
CA GLU A 343 -20.05 -25.26 -4.48
C GLU A 343 -20.64 -23.85 -4.68
N HIS A 344 -19.81 -22.79 -4.67
CA HIS A 344 -20.27 -21.41 -4.88
C HIS A 344 -19.64 -20.70 -6.09
N MET A 345 -18.91 -21.44 -6.94
CA MET A 345 -18.29 -20.93 -8.17
C MET A 345 -18.93 -21.52 -9.46
N SER A 346 -20.18 -22.00 -9.38
CA SER A 346 -20.96 -22.49 -10.52
C SER A 346 -22.08 -21.53 -10.90
#